data_AF-W2TNH4-F1
#
_entry.id   AF-W2TNH4-F1
#
_cell.length_a   1.000
_cell.length_b   1.000
_cell.length_c   1.000
_cell.angle_alpha   90.00
_cell.angle_beta   90.00
_cell.angle_gamma   90.00
#
_symmetry.space_group_name_H-M   'P 1'
#
loop_
_entity.id
_entity.type
_entity.pdbx_description
1 polymer ?
#
loop_
_entity_poly.entity_id
_entity_poly.type
_entity_poly.pdbx_seq_one_letter_code
_entity_poly.pdbx_strand_id
1 'polypeptide(L)'
;STFSKLFAVNSTDGSVNVLTSDPKLLNETKYKVEVLASDGVHTASTTIQIEVKNTSGRKVGLRFPQVEYHGSVKENTTYSMGEPLVAVTAVGAPEGASVTYGILNEREELFIHEGTGMIALTGKRFDREDEPIVRLLVQARTHERKPQFAQTVVAIRIDDVNDCTPVFVGLPYDVIVSSDAALGDKIMTVKAVDKDI
;
A
#
# COMPACT_ATOMS: atom_id res chain seq x y z
N SER A 1 -28.44 1.09 2.82
CA SER A 1 -28.59 1.26 4.28
C SER A 1 -28.11 2.65 4.67
N THR A 2 -28.37 3.14 5.89
CA THR A 2 -27.88 4.47 6.35
C THR A 2 -26.35 4.57 6.31
N PHE A 3 -25.64 3.44 6.42
CA PHE A 3 -24.19 3.35 6.33
C PHE A 3 -23.62 3.92 5.01
N SER A 4 -24.17 3.54 3.85
CA SER A 4 -23.64 3.98 2.54
C SER A 4 -23.82 5.48 2.26
N LYS A 5 -24.54 6.20 3.13
CA LYS A 5 -24.65 7.67 3.08
C LYS A 5 -23.61 8.36 3.95
N LEU A 6 -23.04 7.66 4.94
CA LEU A 6 -22.14 8.21 5.95
C LEU A 6 -20.71 7.74 5.77
N PHE A 7 -20.50 6.51 5.28
CA PHE A 7 -19.20 5.89 5.14
C PHE A 7 -19.13 5.03 3.86
N ALA A 8 -17.92 4.85 3.34
CA ALA A 8 -17.60 3.96 2.22
C ALA A 8 -16.43 3.05 2.58
N VAL A 9 -16.48 1.81 2.12
CA VAL A 9 -15.32 0.89 2.14
C VAL A 9 -14.75 0.84 0.74
N ASN A 10 -13.45 1.13 0.58
CA ASN A 10 -12.75 0.97 -0.68
C ASN A 10 -12.49 -0.51 -0.93
N SER A 11 -12.94 -1.02 -2.08
CA SER A 11 -12.84 -2.44 -2.44
C SER A 11 -11.42 -2.92 -2.75
N THR A 12 -10.49 -1.99 -2.98
CA THR A 12 -9.11 -2.28 -3.42
C THR A 12 -8.12 -2.33 -2.28
N ASP A 13 -8.28 -1.44 -1.28
CA ASP A 13 -7.35 -1.31 -0.14
C ASP A 13 -8.02 -1.55 1.23
N GLY A 14 -9.35 -1.74 1.25
CA GLY A 14 -10.11 -1.98 2.48
C GLY A 14 -10.30 -0.76 3.39
N SER A 15 -9.87 0.44 2.99
CA SER A 15 -10.02 1.66 3.78
C SER A 15 -11.49 2.05 3.99
N VAL A 16 -11.83 2.51 5.20
CA VAL A 16 -13.18 2.97 5.56
C VAL A 16 -13.18 4.49 5.68
N ASN A 17 -13.83 5.17 4.74
CA ASN A 17 -13.81 6.63 4.60
C ASN A 17 -15.15 7.24 5.01
N VAL A 18 -15.13 8.45 5.56
CA VAL A 18 -16.33 9.24 5.87
C VAL A 18 -16.80 9.96 4.60
N LEU A 19 -18.09 9.85 4.27
CA LEU A 19 -18.71 10.47 3.08
C LEU A 19 -19.44 11.79 3.36
N THR A 20 -19.63 12.16 4.62
CA THR A 20 -20.34 13.38 5.01
C THR A 20 -19.58 14.19 6.04
N SER A 21 -19.62 15.51 5.89
CA SER A 21 -19.13 16.47 6.89
C SER A 21 -20.27 17.08 7.72
N ASP A 22 -21.53 16.74 7.45
CA ASP A 22 -22.68 17.27 8.19
C ASP A 22 -22.76 16.64 9.59
N PRO A 23 -22.51 17.41 10.66
CA PRO A 23 -22.56 16.89 12.04
C PRO A 23 -23.97 16.42 12.44
N LYS A 24 -25.03 16.86 11.75
CA LYS A 24 -26.40 16.36 11.99
C LYS A 24 -26.57 14.93 11.49
N LEU A 25 -25.81 14.52 10.48
CA LEU A 25 -25.82 13.17 9.91
C LEU A 25 -24.89 12.22 10.68
N LEU A 26 -23.87 12.73 11.36
CA LEU A 26 -22.99 11.98 12.27
C LEU A 26 -23.41 12.16 13.75
N ASN A 27 -24.69 11.93 14.03
CA ASN A 27 -25.29 12.24 15.33
C ASN A 27 -25.26 11.09 16.36
N GLU A 28 -25.05 9.85 15.93
CA GLU A 28 -24.87 8.71 16.84
C GLU A 28 -23.44 8.66 17.40
N THR A 29 -23.31 8.20 18.65
CA THR A 29 -21.99 8.01 19.28
C THR A 29 -21.28 6.76 18.79
N LYS A 30 -22.03 5.77 18.27
CA LYS A 30 -21.49 4.50 17.79
C LYS A 30 -22.28 3.99 16.60
N TYR A 31 -21.59 3.67 15.52
CA TYR A 31 -22.12 2.96 14.37
C TYR A 31 -21.56 1.54 14.35
N LYS A 32 -22.43 0.54 14.15
CA LYS A 32 -22.02 -0.84 13.85
C LYS A 32 -22.26 -1.12 12.38
N VAL A 33 -21.26 -1.68 11.73
CA VAL A 33 -21.26 -1.84 10.29
C VAL A 33 -20.77 -3.23 9.96
N GLU A 34 -21.58 -3.98 9.23
CA GLU A 34 -21.15 -5.24 8.65
C GLU A 34 -20.38 -4.97 7.35
N VAL A 35 -19.16 -5.47 7.29
CA VAL A 35 -18.29 -5.42 6.10
C VAL A 35 -18.21 -6.84 5.55
N LEU A 36 -18.40 -6.98 4.24
CA LEU A 36 -18.35 -8.25 3.53
C LEU A 36 -17.20 -8.23 2.52
N ALA A 37 -16.37 -9.26 2.55
CA ALA A 37 -15.35 -9.56 1.55
C ALA A 37 -15.78 -10.80 0.75
N SER A 38 -15.46 -10.83 -0.55
CA SER A 38 -15.81 -11.92 -1.46
C SER A 38 -14.71 -12.13 -2.50
N ASP A 39 -14.39 -13.40 -2.80
CA ASP A 39 -13.54 -13.78 -3.93
C ASP A 39 -14.37 -14.09 -5.21
N GLY A 40 -15.70 -13.87 -5.15
CA GLY A 40 -16.66 -14.22 -6.20
C GLY A 40 -17.32 -15.59 -6.03
N VAL A 41 -16.76 -16.47 -5.20
CA VAL A 41 -17.24 -17.83 -4.91
C VAL A 41 -17.58 -18.01 -3.43
N HIS A 42 -16.71 -17.51 -2.55
CA HIS A 42 -16.82 -17.52 -1.10
C HIS A 42 -16.94 -16.10 -0.56
N THR A 43 -17.62 -15.96 0.57
CA THR A 43 -17.80 -14.69 1.26
C THR A 43 -17.41 -14.80 2.74
N ALA A 44 -16.83 -13.76 3.30
CA ALA A 44 -16.61 -13.59 4.72
C ALA A 44 -17.17 -12.23 5.18
N SER A 45 -17.75 -12.16 6.38
CA SER A 45 -18.21 -10.90 6.95
C SER A 45 -17.67 -10.67 8.36
N THR A 46 -17.53 -9.39 8.73
CA THR A 46 -17.14 -8.93 10.07
C THR A 46 -17.90 -7.66 10.42
N THR A 47 -17.96 -7.32 11.71
CA THR A 47 -18.58 -6.07 12.16
C THR A 47 -17.51 -5.09 12.63
N ILE A 48 -17.43 -3.93 11.99
CA ILE A 48 -16.65 -2.79 12.48
C ILE A 48 -17.53 -1.91 13.37
N GLN A 49 -16.94 -1.38 14.45
CA GLN A 49 -17.60 -0.44 15.35
C GLN A 49 -16.90 0.92 15.26
N ILE A 50 -17.62 1.93 14.75
CA ILE A 50 -17.12 3.30 14.58
C ILE A 50 -17.66 4.16 15.72
N GLU A 51 -16.79 4.68 16.57
CA GLU A 51 -17.17 5.61 17.64
C GLU A 51 -16.98 7.06 17.17
N VAL A 52 -18.07 7.84 17.13
CA VAL A 52 -18.03 9.25 16.73
C VAL A 52 -18.11 10.13 17.96
N LYS A 53 -17.13 11.03 18.11
CA LYS A 53 -17.07 12.01 19.19
C LYS A 53 -17.21 13.41 18.64
N ASN A 54 -18.17 14.16 19.16
CA ASN A 54 -18.31 15.59 18.85
C ASN A 54 -17.18 16.36 19.55
N THR A 55 -16.18 16.79 18.77
CA THR A 55 -15.03 17.57 19.26
C THR A 55 -15.23 19.06 19.04
N SER A 56 -16.37 19.61 19.46
CA SER A 56 -16.66 21.04 19.40
C SER A 56 -15.64 21.84 20.24
N GLY A 57 -14.53 22.27 19.62
CA GLY A 57 -13.68 23.36 20.11
C GLY A 57 -12.20 23.06 20.38
N ARG A 58 -11.76 21.85 20.79
CA ARG A 58 -10.32 21.53 20.90
C ARG A 58 -10.01 20.03 21.05
N LYS A 59 -8.86 19.65 20.47
CA LYS A 59 -8.22 18.32 20.28
C LYS A 59 -8.84 17.46 19.17
N VAL A 60 -8.31 17.68 17.97
CA VAL A 60 -8.29 16.69 16.89
C VAL A 60 -7.52 15.48 17.42
N GLY A 61 -8.18 14.31 17.46
CA GLY A 61 -7.58 13.07 17.98
C GLY A 61 -6.34 12.62 17.19
N LEU A 62 -5.75 11.50 17.64
CA LEU A 62 -4.63 10.86 16.96
C LEU A 62 -4.97 10.67 15.48
N ARG A 63 -4.15 11.22 14.60
CA ARG A 63 -4.28 11.09 13.14
C ARG A 63 -2.93 11.21 12.46
N PHE A 64 -2.82 10.69 11.25
CA PHE A 64 -1.74 11.08 10.35
C PHE A 64 -2.13 12.36 9.59
N PRO A 65 -1.20 13.32 9.42
CA PRO A 65 -1.43 14.49 8.56
C PRO A 65 -1.70 14.16 7.10
N GLN A 66 -1.14 13.05 6.60
CA GLN A 66 -1.33 12.59 5.23
C GLN A 66 -2.13 11.28 5.21
N VAL A 67 -3.00 11.17 4.21
CA VAL A 67 -3.78 9.94 3.94
C VAL A 67 -2.91 8.86 3.30
N GLU A 68 -1.85 9.26 2.59
CA GLU A 68 -0.85 8.39 1.99
C GLU A 68 0.53 9.06 2.05
N TYR A 69 1.56 8.28 2.38
CA TYR A 69 2.97 8.66 2.31
C TYR A 69 3.66 7.89 1.18
N HIS A 70 4.73 8.44 0.63
CA HIS A 70 5.45 7.81 -0.49
C HIS A 70 6.93 7.63 -0.17
N GLY A 71 7.48 6.51 -0.64
CA GLY A 71 8.91 6.24 -0.69
C GLY A 71 9.25 5.49 -1.97
N SER A 72 10.55 5.35 -2.25
CA SER A 72 11.01 4.44 -3.30
C SER A 72 12.28 3.72 -2.89
N VAL A 73 12.46 2.52 -3.44
CA VAL A 73 13.60 1.64 -3.19
C VAL A 73 13.93 0.92 -4.50
N LYS A 74 15.21 0.67 -4.76
CA LYS A 74 15.63 -0.07 -5.97
C LYS A 74 15.49 -1.56 -5.74
N GLU A 75 15.03 -2.27 -6.77
CA GLU A 75 15.07 -3.73 -6.75
C GLU A 75 16.49 -4.29 -6.79
N ASN A 76 16.60 -5.58 -6.44
CA ASN A 76 17.84 -6.38 -6.48
C ASN A 76 19.08 -5.76 -5.79
N THR A 77 18.86 -4.71 -5.00
CA THR A 77 19.88 -3.99 -4.25
C THR A 77 19.96 -4.56 -2.84
N THR A 78 21.19 -4.77 -2.35
CA THR A 78 21.41 -5.24 -0.98
C THR A 78 21.60 -4.03 -0.07
N TYR A 79 20.60 -3.77 0.77
CA TYR A 79 20.60 -2.66 1.73
C TYR A 79 21.12 -3.09 3.09
N SER A 80 21.55 -2.12 3.89
CA SER A 80 21.93 -2.41 5.28
C SER A 80 20.68 -2.57 6.15
N MET A 81 20.71 -3.52 7.09
CA MET A 81 19.65 -3.65 8.09
C MET A 81 19.48 -2.32 8.84
N GLY A 82 18.26 -1.78 8.85
CA GLY A 82 17.94 -0.51 9.50
C GLY A 82 18.15 0.73 8.64
N GLU A 83 18.42 0.58 7.34
CA GLU A 83 18.48 1.71 6.43
C GLU A 83 17.12 2.42 6.33
N PRO A 84 17.04 3.73 6.61
CA PRO A 84 15.77 4.44 6.69
C PRO A 84 15.16 4.66 5.31
N LEU A 85 13.83 4.49 5.21
CA LEU A 85 13.09 4.61 3.96
C LEU A 85 12.04 5.71 4.00
N VAL A 86 11.05 5.61 4.91
CA VAL A 86 9.96 6.59 5.06
C VAL A 86 9.71 6.83 6.54
N ALA A 87 9.62 8.10 6.95
CA ALA A 87 9.15 8.45 8.28
C ALA A 87 7.66 8.82 8.24
N VAL A 88 6.88 8.20 9.11
CA VAL A 88 5.49 8.61 9.37
C VAL A 88 5.36 9.13 10.80
N THR A 89 4.52 10.14 11.00
CA THR A 89 4.32 10.72 12.32
C THR A 89 2.86 11.09 12.51
N ALA A 90 2.25 10.51 13.54
CA ALA A 90 0.91 10.86 13.95
C ALA A 90 0.93 12.11 14.84
N VAL A 91 -0.12 12.91 14.73
CA VAL A 91 -0.32 14.14 15.50
C VAL A 91 -1.66 14.10 16.24
N GLY A 92 -1.84 14.95 17.23
CA GLY A 92 -3.11 15.03 17.98
C GLY A 92 -3.23 14.03 19.12
N ALA A 93 -2.14 13.36 19.49
CA ALA A 93 -2.09 12.56 20.72
C ALA A 93 -2.37 13.45 21.95
N PRO A 94 -3.05 12.92 22.99
CA PRO A 94 -3.20 13.64 24.25
C PRO A 94 -1.84 13.99 24.87
N GLU A 95 -1.85 15.01 25.74
CA GLU A 95 -0.60 15.50 26.33
C GLU A 95 -0.06 14.46 27.32
N GLY A 96 1.23 14.14 27.21
CA GLY A 96 1.86 13.07 27.99
C GLY A 96 1.54 11.65 27.52
N ALA A 97 0.79 11.49 26.43
CA ALA A 97 0.50 10.18 25.85
C ALA A 97 1.72 9.63 25.08
N SER A 98 2.04 8.37 25.32
CA SER A 98 2.97 7.62 24.45
C SER A 98 2.25 7.13 23.21
N VAL A 99 2.90 7.27 22.05
CA VAL A 99 2.42 6.81 20.74
C VAL A 99 3.38 5.75 20.23
N THR A 100 2.84 4.61 19.82
CA THR A 100 3.61 3.55 19.16
C THR A 100 3.10 3.33 17.74
N TYR A 101 4.01 2.95 16.85
CA TYR A 101 3.74 2.70 15.44
C TYR A 101 3.91 1.22 15.09
N GLY A 102 3.06 0.70 14.21
CA GLY A 102 3.13 -0.69 13.74
C GLY A 102 2.64 -0.83 12.31
N ILE A 103 3.16 -1.82 11.59
CA ILE A 103 2.68 -2.22 10.26
C ILE A 103 1.65 -3.33 10.49
N LEU A 104 0.42 -3.16 10.00
CA LEU A 104 -0.65 -4.14 10.19
C LEU A 104 -0.62 -5.29 9.17
N ASN A 105 -0.02 -5.05 8.01
CA ASN A 105 0.25 -6.03 6.97
C ASN A 105 1.76 -6.20 6.81
N GLU A 106 2.39 -6.79 7.83
CA GLU A 106 3.84 -6.96 7.93
C GLU A 106 4.44 -7.61 6.67
N ARG A 107 5.70 -7.27 6.42
CA ARG A 107 6.50 -7.70 5.27
C ARG A 107 7.88 -8.11 5.77
N GLU A 108 8.57 -8.98 5.04
CA GLU A 108 9.90 -9.45 5.49
C GLU A 108 11.01 -8.47 5.10
N GLU A 109 10.77 -7.61 4.12
CA GLU A 109 11.69 -6.63 3.56
C GLU A 109 11.74 -5.34 4.38
N LEU A 110 10.72 -5.10 5.20
CA LEU A 110 10.43 -3.82 5.84
C LEU A 110 10.05 -4.01 7.29
N PHE A 111 10.47 -3.07 8.13
CA PHE A 111 9.98 -2.98 9.51
C PHE A 111 9.79 -1.51 9.89
N ILE A 112 9.03 -1.26 10.97
CA ILE A 112 8.83 0.07 11.52
C ILE A 112 9.41 0.16 12.93
N HIS A 113 10.17 1.21 13.20
CA HIS A 113 10.60 1.54 14.55
C HIS A 113 9.42 2.03 15.38
N GLU A 114 8.99 1.22 16.34
CA GLU A 114 7.77 1.43 17.13
C GLU A 114 7.72 2.82 17.79
N GLY A 115 8.85 3.34 18.27
CA GLY A 115 8.91 4.63 18.97
C GLY A 115 9.04 5.87 18.08
N THR A 116 9.46 5.71 16.82
CA THR A 116 9.77 6.85 15.94
C THR A 116 8.89 6.93 14.70
N GLY A 117 8.23 5.82 14.32
CA GLY A 117 7.49 5.73 13.07
C GLY A 117 8.40 5.70 11.83
N MET A 118 9.70 5.47 11.99
CA MET A 118 10.63 5.29 10.89
C MET A 118 10.47 3.88 10.31
N ILE A 119 10.06 3.80 9.06
CA ILE A 119 10.08 2.57 8.27
C ILE A 119 11.48 2.40 7.70
N ALA A 120 12.04 1.21 7.86
CA ALA A 120 13.40 0.88 7.48
C ALA A 120 13.49 -0.49 6.82
N LEU A 121 14.56 -0.68 6.05
CA LEU A 121 14.83 -1.88 5.27
C LEU A 121 15.45 -2.98 6.15
N THR A 122 15.06 -4.23 5.93
CA THR A 122 15.69 -5.38 6.60
C THR A 122 16.96 -5.87 5.89
N GLY A 123 17.19 -5.40 4.66
CA GLY A 123 18.24 -5.89 3.76
C GLY A 123 17.81 -7.04 2.85
N LYS A 124 16.56 -7.55 2.98
CA LYS A 124 15.97 -8.40 1.95
C LYS A 124 15.69 -7.59 0.68
N ARG A 125 15.70 -8.28 -0.46
CA ARG A 125 15.56 -7.67 -1.78
C ARG A 125 14.10 -7.55 -2.17
N PHE A 126 13.81 -6.52 -2.95
CA PHE A 126 12.58 -6.38 -3.70
C PHE A 126 12.79 -6.90 -5.13
N ASP A 127 11.70 -7.34 -5.73
CA ASP A 127 11.57 -7.76 -7.12
C ASP A 127 10.40 -6.97 -7.73
N ARG A 128 10.69 -6.10 -8.69
CA ARG A 128 9.71 -5.20 -9.30
C ARG A 128 8.74 -5.98 -10.18
N GLU A 129 9.21 -7.05 -10.84
CA GLU A 129 8.37 -7.89 -11.70
C GLU A 129 7.31 -8.65 -10.89
N ASP A 130 7.57 -8.93 -9.62
CA ASP A 130 6.60 -9.53 -8.69
C ASP A 130 5.64 -8.47 -8.12
N GLU A 131 6.17 -7.41 -7.49
CA GLU A 131 5.36 -6.36 -6.88
C GLU A 131 5.96 -4.95 -7.12
N PRO A 132 5.50 -4.18 -8.14
CA PRO A 132 6.08 -2.89 -8.48
C PRO A 132 5.76 -1.77 -7.46
N ILE A 133 4.73 -1.96 -6.64
CA ILE A 133 4.34 -1.02 -5.57
C ILE A 133 3.92 -1.79 -4.33
N VAL A 134 4.72 -1.69 -3.28
CA VAL A 134 4.42 -2.24 -1.95
C VAL A 134 3.57 -1.23 -1.17
N ARG A 135 2.41 -1.66 -0.68
CA ARG A 135 1.55 -0.84 0.20
C ARG A 135 1.56 -1.34 1.63
N LEU A 136 1.99 -0.48 2.56
CA LEU A 136 1.95 -0.73 3.99
C LEU A 136 0.77 0.00 4.63
N LEU A 137 -0.03 -0.73 5.42
CA LEU A 137 -1.04 -0.17 6.31
C LEU A 137 -0.39 0.08 7.66
N VAL A 138 -0.10 1.35 7.96
CA VAL A 138 0.56 1.74 9.20
C VAL A 138 -0.46 2.23 10.21
N GLN A 139 -0.33 1.77 11.45
CA GLN A 139 -1.15 2.21 12.57
C GLN A 139 -0.29 2.95 13.61
N ALA A 140 -0.79 4.08 14.09
CA ALA A 140 -0.34 4.70 15.33
C ALA A 140 -1.36 4.41 16.44
N ARG A 141 -0.87 4.13 17.66
CA ARG A 141 -1.69 3.79 18.83
C ARG A 141 -1.23 4.55 20.06
N THR A 142 -2.17 5.11 20.84
CA THR A 142 -1.87 5.59 22.20
C THR A 142 -2.08 4.50 23.27
N HIS A 143 -1.37 4.62 24.39
CA HIS A 143 -1.38 3.64 25.50
C HIS A 143 -2.14 4.11 26.75
N GLU A 144 -3.01 5.10 26.61
CA GLU A 144 -3.90 5.54 27.69
C GLU A 144 -5.01 4.51 27.97
N ARG A 145 -5.76 4.70 29.08
CA ARG A 145 -6.90 3.84 29.46
C ARG A 145 -7.94 3.64 28.35
N LYS A 146 -8.09 4.64 27.46
CA LYS A 146 -8.87 4.53 26.23
C LYS A 146 -7.93 4.79 25.04
N PRO A 147 -7.36 3.74 24.44
CA PRO A 147 -6.46 3.87 23.30
C PRO A 147 -7.12 4.63 22.14
N GLN A 148 -6.37 5.53 21.52
CA GLN A 148 -6.69 6.11 20.23
C GLN A 148 -5.88 5.41 19.15
N PHE A 149 -6.47 5.26 17.97
CA PHE A 149 -5.82 4.66 16.81
C PHE A 149 -5.92 5.60 15.62
N ALA A 150 -4.88 5.65 14.82
CA ALA A 150 -4.85 6.29 13.52
C ALA A 150 -4.22 5.35 12.51
N GLN A 151 -4.71 5.35 11.27
CA GLN A 151 -4.14 4.56 10.19
C GLN A 151 -3.81 5.46 9.00
N THR A 152 -2.78 5.08 8.26
CA THR A 152 -2.40 5.69 6.98
C THR A 152 -1.80 4.62 6.07
N VAL A 153 -1.71 4.92 4.78
CA VAL A 153 -1.05 4.06 3.79
C VAL A 153 0.35 4.61 3.52
N VAL A 154 1.33 3.72 3.35
CA VAL A 154 2.64 4.07 2.80
C VAL A 154 2.83 3.28 1.51
N ALA A 155 2.91 3.99 0.39
CA ALA A 155 3.15 3.43 -0.93
C ALA A 155 4.65 3.52 -1.27
N ILE A 156 5.31 2.37 -1.34
CA ILE A 156 6.73 2.25 -1.69
C ILE A 156 6.81 1.79 -3.13
N ARG A 157 7.32 2.65 -4.01
CA ARG A 157 7.60 2.30 -5.40
C ARG A 157 8.89 1.50 -5.48
N ILE A 158 8.86 0.37 -6.19
CA ILE A 158 10.08 -0.37 -6.53
C ILE A 158 10.61 0.22 -7.84
N ASP A 159 11.80 0.80 -7.77
CA ASP A 159 12.49 1.40 -8.89
C ASP A 159 13.26 0.32 -9.66
N ASP A 160 13.04 0.34 -10.97
CA ASP A 160 13.58 -0.60 -11.96
C ASP A 160 15.12 -0.60 -11.98
N VAL A 161 15.69 -1.80 -12.00
CA VAL A 161 17.09 -2.07 -12.31
C VAL A 161 17.12 -3.03 -13.47
N ASN A 162 17.79 -2.66 -14.58
CA ASN A 162 17.88 -3.53 -15.77
C ASN A 162 18.65 -4.83 -15.47
N ASP A 163 17.93 -5.87 -15.07
CA ASP A 163 18.47 -7.18 -14.70
C ASP A 163 17.77 -8.36 -15.39
N CYS A 164 16.71 -8.10 -16.16
CA CYS A 164 16.20 -9.05 -17.13
C CYS A 164 16.98 -8.93 -18.45
N THR A 165 17.65 -10.01 -18.85
CA THR A 165 18.23 -10.07 -20.20
C THR A 165 17.11 -10.30 -21.23
N PRO A 166 17.07 -9.57 -22.35
CA PRO A 166 16.06 -9.78 -23.39
C PRO A 166 16.10 -11.21 -23.92
N VAL A 167 14.93 -11.85 -24.00
CA VAL A 167 14.78 -13.23 -24.49
C VAL A 167 14.07 -13.21 -25.84
N PHE A 168 14.66 -13.89 -26.83
CA PHE A 168 14.01 -14.11 -28.12
C PHE A 168 12.78 -15.01 -27.97
N VAL A 169 11.65 -14.59 -28.54
CA VAL A 169 10.41 -15.37 -28.53
C VAL A 169 10.20 -16.08 -29.87
N GLY A 170 9.76 -17.34 -29.84
CA GLY A 170 9.49 -18.12 -31.05
C GLY A 170 10.72 -18.81 -31.65
N LEU A 171 11.65 -19.26 -30.80
CA LEU A 171 12.77 -20.11 -31.21
C LEU A 171 12.31 -21.56 -31.54
N PRO A 172 12.96 -22.26 -32.48
CA PRO A 172 14.06 -21.78 -33.34
C PRO A 172 13.55 -20.90 -34.50
N TYR A 173 14.43 -20.03 -34.99
CA TYR A 173 14.14 -19.17 -36.14
C TYR A 173 14.61 -19.84 -37.45
N ASP A 174 13.80 -20.73 -38.00
CA ASP A 174 14.09 -21.39 -39.28
C ASP A 174 13.31 -20.74 -40.43
N VAL A 175 13.97 -20.44 -41.55
CA VAL A 175 13.35 -19.88 -42.75
C VAL A 175 14.02 -20.40 -44.02
N ILE A 176 13.21 -20.67 -45.05
CA ILE A 176 13.67 -21.02 -46.39
C ILE A 176 13.52 -19.79 -47.28
N VAL A 177 14.60 -19.42 -47.97
CA VAL A 177 14.64 -18.26 -48.87
C VAL A 177 14.81 -18.76 -50.31
N SER A 178 14.09 -18.15 -51.25
CA SER A 178 14.24 -18.44 -52.68
C SER A 178 15.60 -17.98 -53.20
N SER A 179 16.18 -18.70 -54.16
CA SER A 179 17.37 -18.26 -54.89
C SER A 179 17.14 -16.97 -55.68
N ASP A 180 15.88 -16.64 -55.98
CA ASP A 180 15.49 -15.49 -56.78
C ASP A 180 15.17 -14.24 -55.92
N ALA A 181 15.46 -14.28 -54.61
CA ALA A 181 15.19 -13.17 -53.71
C ALA A 181 15.89 -11.88 -54.17
N ALA A 182 15.12 -10.79 -54.21
CA ALA A 182 15.60 -9.50 -54.65
C ALA A 182 16.25 -8.71 -53.51
N LEU A 183 17.04 -7.71 -53.89
CA LEU A 183 17.71 -6.83 -52.94
C LEU A 183 16.67 -5.99 -52.18
N GLY A 184 16.55 -6.22 -50.88
CA GLY A 184 15.56 -5.58 -50.01
C GLY A 184 14.42 -6.50 -49.56
N ASP A 185 14.35 -7.74 -50.03
CA ASP A 185 13.34 -8.70 -49.59
C ASP A 185 13.46 -8.99 -48.08
N LYS A 186 12.34 -8.87 -47.38
CA LYS A 186 12.26 -9.14 -45.94
C LYS A 186 12.13 -10.64 -45.70
N ILE A 187 13.18 -11.24 -45.14
CA ILE A 187 13.26 -12.69 -44.91
C ILE A 187 12.51 -13.12 -43.65
N MET A 188 12.71 -12.43 -42.53
CA MET A 188 12.11 -12.77 -41.23
C MET A 188 12.03 -11.53 -40.33
N THR A 189 11.21 -11.58 -39.28
CA THR A 189 11.29 -10.66 -38.14
C THR A 189 11.51 -11.49 -36.89
N VAL A 190 12.60 -11.21 -36.17
CA VAL A 190 12.84 -11.75 -34.84
C VAL A 190 12.28 -10.79 -33.80
N LYS A 191 11.77 -11.31 -32.69
CA LYS A 191 11.27 -10.51 -31.58
C LYS A 191 11.96 -10.94 -30.29
N ALA A 192 12.41 -9.98 -29.51
CA ALA A 192 12.84 -10.21 -28.14
C ALA A 192 11.84 -9.52 -27.19
N VAL A 193 11.69 -10.08 -26.00
CA VAL A 193 10.93 -9.47 -24.91
C VAL A 193 11.91 -9.27 -23.75
N ASP A 194 11.92 -8.05 -23.23
CA ASP A 194 12.62 -7.66 -22.02
C ASP A 194 11.56 -7.38 -20.95
N LYS A 195 11.76 -7.91 -19.73
CA LYS A 195 10.79 -7.79 -18.64
C LYS A 195 11.03 -6.56 -17.78
N ASP A 196 12.16 -5.87 -17.94
CA ASP A 196 12.45 -4.62 -17.21
C ASP A 196 11.49 -3.48 -17.64
N ILE A 197 10.89 -3.59 -18.84
CA ILE A 197 10.05 -2.55 -19.47
C ILE A 197 8.57 -2.66 -19.07
#